data_AF-A0CFX4-F1
#
_entry.id   AF-A0CFX4-F1
#
_cell.length_a   1.000
_cell.length_b   1.000
_cell.length_c   1.000
_cell.angle_alpha   90.00
_cell.angle_beta   90.00
_cell.angle_gamma   90.00
#
_symmetry.space_group_name_H-M   'P 1'
#
loop_
_entity.id
_entity.type
_entity.pdbx_description
1 polymer ?
#
loop_
_entity_poly.entity_id
_entity_poly.type
_entity_poly.pdbx_seq_one_letter_code
_entity_poly.pdbx_strand_id
1 'polypeptide(L)' 'MFQASVNFKSYKELNSLEERQMRCKQKLSQHPEMIPVILEKHPKSKMPQLNKSLQVRSQSY' A
#
# COMPACT_ATOMS: atom_id res chain seq x y z
N MET A 1 -1.91 24.45 20.74
CA MET A 1 -2.82 23.31 20.55
C MET A 1 -1.98 22.08 20.26
N PHE A 2 -1.94 21.11 21.16
CA PHE A 2 -1.24 19.83 20.93
C PHE A 2 -2.12 18.98 20.02
N GLN A 3 -1.69 18.77 18.77
CA GLN A 3 -2.35 17.78 17.91
C GLN A 3 -2.06 16.40 18.49
N ALA A 4 -3.12 15.68 18.87
CA ALA A 4 -3.04 14.28 19.26
C ALA A 4 -2.28 13.51 18.17
N SER A 5 -1.24 12.77 18.56
CA SER A 5 -0.52 11.88 17.66
C SER A 5 -1.49 10.80 17.18
N VAL A 6 -2.07 10.99 15.99
CA VAL A 6 -2.90 9.98 15.35
C VAL A 6 -2.02 8.74 15.19
N ASN A 7 -2.40 7.65 15.84
CA ASN A 7 -1.62 6.42 15.87
C ASN A 7 -1.70 5.76 14.48
N PHE A 8 -0.84 6.21 13.56
CA PHE A 8 -0.82 5.76 12.18
C PHE A 8 -0.28 4.33 12.14
N LYS A 9 -1.15 3.37 11.82
CA LYS A 9 -0.76 1.99 11.54
C LYS A 9 -0.57 1.81 10.03
N SER A 10 0.58 1.31 9.66
CA SER A 10 0.90 0.92 8.29
C SER A 10 0.08 -0.28 7.83
N TYR A 11 -0.02 -0.46 6.51
CA TYR A 11 -0.68 -1.59 5.88
C TYR A 11 -0.17 -2.94 6.39
N LYS A 12 1.12 -3.02 6.72
CA LYS A 12 1.76 -4.23 7.26
C LYS A 12 1.35 -4.54 8.70
N GLU A 13 0.97 -3.54 9.49
CA GLU A 13 0.49 -3.72 10.86
C GLU A 13 -1.00 -4.03 10.91
N LEU A 14 -1.76 -3.60 9.90
CA LEU A 14 -3.20 -3.84 9.79
C LEU A 14 -3.55 -5.20 9.17
N ASN A 15 -2.62 -5.84 8.46
CA ASN A 15 -2.87 -7.09 7.74
C ASN A 15 -1.74 -8.08 8.03
N SER A 16 -2.11 -9.35 8.25
CA SER A 16 -1.13 -10.41 8.50
C SER A 16 -0.24 -10.65 7.28
N LEU A 17 0.90 -11.31 7.47
CA LEU A 17 1.77 -11.68 6.35
C LEU A 17 1.02 -12.57 5.33
N GLU A 18 0.25 -13.54 5.82
CA GLU A 18 -0.50 -14.49 5.00
C GLU A 18 -1.58 -13.77 4.15
N GLU A 19 -2.35 -12.87 4.75
CA GLU A 19 -3.35 -12.07 4.05
C GLU A 19 -2.72 -11.23 2.93
N ARG A 20 -1.56 -10.62 3.21
CA ARG A 20 -0.82 -9.83 2.21
C ARG A 20 -0.34 -10.70 1.06
N GLN A 21 0.19 -11.88 1.35
CA GLN A 21 0.64 -12.82 0.32
C GLN A 21 -0.52 -13.32 -0.55
N MET A 22 -1.65 -13.68 0.06
CA MET A 22 -2.84 -14.11 -0.68
C MET A 22 -3.36 -13.00 -1.62
N ARG A 23 -3.48 -11.77 -1.12
CA ARG A 23 -3.91 -10.63 -1.96
C ARG A 23 -2.94 -10.34 -3.11
N CYS A 24 -1.63 -10.39 -2.85
CA CYS A 24 -0.64 -10.22 -3.91
C CYS A 24 -0.76 -11.31 -4.99
N LYS A 25 -0.92 -12.59 -4.59
CA LYS A 25 -1.12 -13.70 -5.53
C LYS A 25 -2.37 -13.51 -6.39
N GLN A 26 -3.49 -13.12 -5.77
CA GLN A 26 -4.74 -12.84 -6.50
C GLN A 26 -4.60 -11.68 -7.49
N LYS A 27 -3.86 -10.62 -7.14
CA LYS A 27 -3.62 -9.50 -8.05
C LYS A 27 -2.71 -9.87 -9.22
N LEU A 28 -1.64 -10.62 -8.96
CA LEU A 28 -0.76 -11.12 -10.00
C LEU A 28 -1.44 -12.13 -10.93
N SER A 29 -2.37 -12.96 -10.43
CA SER A 29 -3.13 -13.87 -11.29
C SER A 29 -4.12 -13.13 -12.20
N GLN A 30 -4.65 -12.00 -11.75
CA GLN A 30 -5.58 -11.17 -12.54
C GLN A 30 -4.85 -10.28 -13.56
N HIS A 31 -3.66 -9.79 -13.21
CA HIS A 31 -2.87 -8.85 -13.99
C HIS A 31 -1.37 -9.21 -13.93
N PRO A 32 -0.94 -10.28 -14.62
CA PRO A 32 0.43 -10.80 -14.53
C PRO A 32 1.50 -9.82 -15.04
N GLU A 33 1.13 -8.88 -15.91
CA GLU A 33 2.01 -7.82 -16.45
C GLU A 33 2.20 -6.64 -15.49
N MET A 34 1.53 -6.65 -14.34
CA MET A 34 1.54 -5.57 -13.37
C MET A 34 2.14 -5.99 -12.03
N ILE A 35 2.69 -4.99 -11.32
CA ILE A 35 3.26 -5.14 -9.99
C ILE A 35 2.30 -4.45 -9.00
N PRO A 36 1.74 -5.17 -8.01
CA PRO A 36 0.91 -4.57 -6.98
C PRO A 36 1.77 -3.75 -6.01
N VAL A 37 1.46 -2.46 -5.86
CA VAL A 37 2.21 -1.55 -4.98
C VAL A 37 1.28 -0.91 -3.95
N ILE A 38 1.72 -0.94 -2.70
CA ILE A 38 1.05 -0.24 -1.60
C ILE A 38 1.79 1.07 -1.34
N LEU A 39 1.07 2.19 -1.46
CA LEU A 39 1.57 3.52 -1.21
C LEU A 39 0.89 4.10 0.01
N GLU A 40 1.69 4.50 0.99
CA GLU A 40 1.20 5.08 2.23
C GLU A 40 1.85 6.44 2.45
N LYS A 41 1.07 7.39 2.94
CA LYS A 41 1.58 8.68 3.35
C LYS A 41 2.41 8.49 4.62
N HIS A 42 3.63 9.03 4.62
CA HIS A 42 4.43 9.08 5.85
C HIS A 42 3.72 9.96 6.92
N PRO A 43 3.66 9.56 8.20
CA PRO A 43 2.88 10.27 9.24
C PRO A 43 3.22 11.75 9.39
N LYS A 44 4.49 12.10 9.19
CA LYS A 44 4.99 13.49 9.28
C LYS A 44 4.93 14.26 7.95
N SER A 45 4.43 13.64 6.89
CA SER A 45 4.33 14.30 5.58
C SER A 45 3.24 15.37 5.60
N LYS A 46 3.52 16.52 4.99
CA LYS A 46 2.54 17.59 4.75
C LYS A 46 1.67 17.33 3.53
N MET A 47 1.96 16.30 2.74
CA MET A 47 1.20 15.97 1.54
C MET A 47 -0.23 15.51 1.89
N PRO A 48 -1.21 15.72 1.00
CA PRO A 48 -2.55 15.15 1.19
C PRO A 48 -2.50 13.61 1.22
N GLN A 49 -3.48 13.00 1.90
CA GLN A 49 -3.62 11.55 1.94
C GLN A 49 -3.95 11.03 0.54
N LEU A 50 -3.27 9.96 0.11
CA LEU A 50 -3.60 9.24 -1.11
C LEU A 50 -4.66 8.18 -0.78
N ASN A 51 -5.76 8.18 -1.55
CA ASN A 51 -6.91 7.28 -1.31
C ASN A 51 -6.86 5.99 -2.15
N LYS A 52 -5.73 5.63 -2.76
CA LYS A 52 -5.69 4.56 -3.80
C LYS A 52 -4.48 3.63 -3.65
N SER A 53 -4.73 2.32 -3.75
CA SER A 53 -3.68 1.36 -4.10
C SER A 53 -3.36 1.50 -5.58
N LEU A 54 -2.08 1.37 -5.94
CA LEU A 54 -1.63 1.48 -7.33
C LEU A 54 -1.19 0.11 -7.85
N GLN A 55 -1.45 -0.12 -9.13
CA GLN A 55 -0.84 -1.21 -9.89
C GLN A 55 0.03 -0.54 -10.95
N VAL A 56 1.30 -0.91 -11.01
CA VAL A 56 2.25 -0.34 -11.98
C VAL A 56 2.62 -1.40 -13.00
N ARG A 57 2.66 -1.05 -14.28
CA ARG A 57 3.04 -2.00 -15.34
C ARG A 57 4.53 -2.28 -15.26
N SER A 58 4.92 -3.55 -15.33
CA SER A 58 6.33 -3.91 -15.48
C SER A 58 6.80 -3.43 -16.86
N GLN A 59 7.75 -2.50 -16.91
CA GLN A 59 8.42 -2.17 -18.17
C GLN A 59 9.61 -3.12 -18.33
N SER A 60 9.53 -4.00 -19.31
CA SER A 60 10.67 -4.76 -19.79
C SER A 60 11.63 -3.78 -20.48
N TYR A 61 12.84 -3.63 -19.93
CA TYR A 61 13.96 -2.93 -20.57
C TYR A 61 14.60 -3.81 -21.63
#